data_AF-V5FRJ8-F1
#
_entry.id   AF-V5FRJ8-F1
#
_cell.length_a   1.000
_cell.length_b   1.000
_cell.length_c   1.000
_cell.angle_alpha   90.00
_cell.angle_beta   90.00
_cell.angle_gamma   90.00
#
_symmetry.space_group_name_H-M   'P 1'
#
loop_
_entity.id
_entity.type
_entity.pdbx_description
1 polymer ?
#
loop_
_entity_poly.entity_id
_entity_poly.type
_entity_poly.pdbx_seq_one_letter_code
_entity_poly.pdbx_strand_id
1 'polypeptide(L)'
;MDRLPRVQKARLHEVADSLLEIYQTLAKMRFIDPGGIQKGPHDMKHLLPLYEELGLDPSIIYLYSILPYVDTALAGNSDFFHGGEFVDFRNHDDVKRGRDPFLVGPYGDDFEAEGGPYIRPWVTPLSQLGNHQSVIIYDAREHRIWIIDQEGWSSTDPALRGVPDGQREGVNANSIEHIPSRPAGHVLRDINRWYLSLIELPGGGDNSGLEWSTRSLDLEALYRTHGWPDNFDGEAFEMAQAREYAAYRAKYFAERPLREVNTYRGWSRPTKRMVRMHREKVNIALTTDEEWTARYDLLKAEKLKKRNEDDLKKAQEVADRMCPGGVCQRTEELPLWEAEMLRDESKGKLESAEAHRNWAEEFKDSDPERARYFRVQHHHKEKKARICRMAYEAAKADAERLCPGKSFASATGIKSLGQQDTKTRVQFHRDAVISIERDIQELREWAAQLPEEAMNARERVERDIQVQERALKDMRHMQKTAERWLEKQGNTE
;
A
#
# COMPACT_ATOMS: atom_id res chain seq x y z
N MET A 1 -13.99 37.24 10.65
CA MET A 1 -14.51 35.95 11.15
C MET A 1 -15.63 36.10 12.21
N ASP A 2 -15.89 37.29 12.78
CA ASP A 2 -16.86 37.45 13.88
C ASP A 2 -18.35 37.56 13.53
N ARG A 3 -18.74 37.31 12.26
CA ARG A 3 -20.12 37.56 11.78
C ARG A 3 -21.03 36.32 11.69
N LEU A 4 -20.56 35.12 12.04
CA LEU A 4 -21.40 33.92 11.98
C LEU A 4 -22.45 33.89 13.11
N PRO A 5 -23.71 33.54 12.83
CA PRO A 5 -24.74 33.34 13.85
C PRO A 5 -24.32 32.32 14.91
N ARG A 6 -24.75 32.52 16.16
CA ARG A 6 -24.40 31.63 17.28
C ARG A 6 -24.76 30.17 17.04
N VAL A 7 -25.92 29.91 16.44
CA VAL A 7 -26.38 28.55 16.10
C VAL A 7 -25.46 27.90 15.08
N GLN A 8 -25.01 28.66 14.07
CA GLN A 8 -24.08 28.14 13.07
C GLN A 8 -22.71 27.86 13.70
N LYS A 9 -22.21 28.74 14.57
CA LYS A 9 -20.97 28.47 15.33
C LYS A 9 -21.10 27.19 16.16
N ALA A 10 -22.20 27.00 16.88
CA ALA A 10 -22.41 25.80 17.69
C ALA A 10 -22.38 24.50 16.86
N ARG A 11 -23.00 24.50 15.67
CA ARG A 11 -22.94 23.37 14.72
C ARG A 11 -21.51 23.07 14.24
N LEU A 12 -20.72 24.10 13.97
CA LEU A 12 -19.32 23.93 13.54
C LEU A 12 -18.43 23.43 14.67
N HIS A 13 -18.68 23.85 15.91
CA HIS A 13 -18.02 23.29 17.10
C HIS A 13 -18.41 21.83 17.32
N GLU A 14 -19.67 21.44 17.14
CA GLU A 14 -20.08 20.02 17.22
C GLU A 14 -19.27 19.14 16.25
N VAL A 15 -19.01 19.62 15.03
CA VAL A 15 -18.17 18.90 14.04
C VAL A 15 -16.72 18.79 14.52
N ALA A 16 -16.11 19.91 14.94
CA ALA A 16 -14.72 19.93 15.39
C ALA A 16 -14.50 19.06 16.64
N ASP A 17 -15.39 19.15 17.62
CA ASP A 17 -15.34 18.37 18.86
C ASP A 17 -15.52 16.87 18.58
N SER A 18 -16.45 16.51 17.68
CA SER A 18 -16.68 15.10 17.32
C SER A 18 -15.50 14.50 16.55
N LEU A 19 -14.87 15.25 15.63
CA LEU A 19 -13.64 14.80 14.96
C LEU A 19 -12.49 14.63 15.96
N LEU A 20 -12.38 15.53 16.94
CA LEU A 20 -11.35 15.43 17.97
C LEU A 20 -11.55 14.17 18.81
N GLU A 21 -12.80 13.83 19.14
CA GLU A 21 -13.14 12.59 19.84
C GLU A 21 -12.75 11.35 19.03
N ILE A 22 -13.06 11.32 17.72
CA ILE A 22 -12.65 10.23 16.82
C ILE A 22 -11.13 10.07 16.81
N TYR A 23 -10.37 11.16 16.66
CA TYR A 23 -8.89 11.10 16.63
C TYR A 23 -8.31 10.62 17.96
N GLN A 24 -8.91 11.03 19.09
CA GLN A 24 -8.52 10.54 20.40
C GLN A 24 -8.82 9.04 20.57
N THR A 25 -9.94 8.55 20.02
CA THR A 25 -10.25 7.11 19.99
C THR A 25 -9.23 6.35 19.15
N LEU A 26 -8.85 6.84 17.97
CA LEU A 26 -7.80 6.24 17.14
C LEU A 26 -6.44 6.19 17.86
N ALA A 27 -6.11 7.24 18.63
CA ALA A 27 -4.90 7.24 19.46
C ALA A 27 -4.97 6.21 20.60
N LYS A 28 -6.13 6.06 21.26
CA LYS A 28 -6.36 5.01 22.27
C LYS A 28 -6.22 3.62 21.67
N MET A 29 -6.67 3.42 20.42
CA MET A 29 -6.50 2.20 19.64
C MET A 29 -5.06 1.92 19.21
N ARG A 30 -4.09 2.80 19.53
CA ARG A 30 -2.67 2.72 19.06
C ARG A 30 -2.48 2.89 17.56
N PHE A 31 -3.50 3.34 16.83
CA PHE A 31 -3.39 3.53 15.39
C PHE A 31 -2.56 4.77 15.01
N ILE A 32 -2.73 5.86 15.77
CA ILE A 32 -1.94 7.09 15.64
C ILE A 32 -1.30 7.45 16.98
N ASP A 33 -0.15 8.14 16.93
CA ASP A 33 0.44 8.71 18.14
C ASP A 33 -0.36 9.95 18.60
N PRO A 34 -0.76 10.03 19.89
CA PRO A 34 -1.50 11.18 20.40
C PRO A 34 -0.72 12.50 20.29
N GLY A 35 0.61 12.46 20.23
CA GLY A 35 1.46 13.64 20.02
C GLY A 35 1.27 14.30 18.65
N GLY A 36 0.72 13.58 17.67
CA GLY A 36 0.38 14.12 16.35
C GLY A 36 -0.94 14.90 16.30
N ILE A 37 -1.78 14.84 17.34
CA ILE A 37 -3.09 15.50 17.36
C ILE A 37 -2.94 16.98 17.73
N GLN A 38 -3.27 17.87 16.80
CA GLN A 38 -3.19 19.32 16.95
C GLN A 38 -4.58 19.93 17.10
N LYS A 39 -4.91 20.35 18.32
CA LYS A 39 -6.18 20.99 18.65
C LYS A 39 -6.20 22.44 18.16
N GLY A 40 -7.35 22.90 17.68
CA GLY A 40 -7.58 24.32 17.39
C GLY A 40 -7.74 25.17 18.66
N PRO A 41 -7.90 26.50 18.50
CA PRO A 41 -7.93 27.21 17.24
C PRO A 41 -6.54 27.45 16.63
N HIS A 42 -6.48 27.58 15.30
CA HIS A 42 -5.27 27.79 14.51
C HIS A 42 -5.24 29.19 13.89
N ASP A 43 -4.05 29.77 13.70
CA ASP A 43 -3.90 31.02 12.93
C ASP A 43 -3.87 30.71 11.42
N MET A 44 -4.88 31.18 10.70
CA MET A 44 -5.08 30.93 9.27
C MET A 44 -4.83 32.18 8.41
N LYS A 45 -4.25 33.25 8.97
CA LYS A 45 -4.10 34.53 8.28
C LYS A 45 -3.35 34.43 6.95
N HIS A 46 -2.33 33.57 6.88
CA HIS A 46 -1.54 33.37 5.66
C HIS A 46 -2.32 32.74 4.52
N LEU A 47 -3.46 32.08 4.80
CA LEU A 47 -4.31 31.43 3.80
C LEU A 47 -5.54 32.26 3.40
N LEU A 48 -5.78 33.41 4.03
CA LEU A 48 -6.90 34.28 3.67
C LEU A 48 -6.94 34.67 2.18
N PRO A 49 -5.81 35.02 1.52
CA PRO A 49 -5.82 35.31 0.09
C PRO A 49 -6.30 34.11 -0.76
N LEU A 50 -5.90 32.89 -0.39
CA LEU A 50 -6.34 31.67 -1.07
C LEU A 50 -7.83 31.42 -0.85
N TYR A 51 -8.33 31.66 0.36
CA TYR A 51 -9.76 31.48 0.65
C TYR A 51 -10.64 32.45 -0.14
N GLU A 52 -10.15 33.68 -0.33
CA GLU A 52 -10.80 34.69 -1.19
C GLU A 52 -10.75 34.28 -2.66
N GLU A 53 -9.61 33.81 -3.16
CA GLU A 53 -9.44 33.28 -4.53
C GLU A 53 -10.40 32.13 -4.82
N LEU A 54 -10.54 31.19 -3.88
CA LEU A 54 -11.41 30.02 -4.00
C LEU A 54 -12.89 30.30 -3.65
N GLY A 55 -13.21 31.53 -3.25
CA GLY A 55 -14.56 31.97 -2.90
C GLY A 55 -15.17 31.24 -1.70
N LEU A 56 -14.35 30.77 -0.75
CA LEU A 56 -14.82 29.96 0.39
C LEU A 56 -15.82 30.70 1.27
N ASP A 57 -16.87 29.97 1.70
CA ASP A 57 -17.87 30.53 2.60
C ASP A 57 -17.26 30.85 3.98
N PRO A 58 -17.63 31.97 4.63
CA PRO A 58 -17.12 32.33 5.95
C PRO A 58 -17.29 31.25 7.03
N SER A 59 -18.30 30.38 6.88
CA SER A 59 -18.51 29.22 7.77
C SER A 59 -17.43 28.15 7.62
N ILE A 60 -16.97 27.89 6.40
CA ILE A 60 -15.87 26.95 6.11
C ILE A 60 -14.54 27.52 6.59
N ILE A 61 -14.27 28.81 6.34
CA ILE A 61 -13.08 29.48 6.83
C ILE A 61 -13.02 29.42 8.37
N TYR A 62 -14.14 29.64 9.05
CA TYR A 62 -14.22 29.51 10.50
C TYR A 62 -14.01 28.06 10.95
N LEU A 63 -14.61 27.08 10.28
CA LEU A 63 -14.43 25.66 10.59
C LEU A 63 -12.94 25.26 10.50
N TYR A 64 -12.24 25.64 9.43
CA TYR A 64 -10.81 25.35 9.29
C TYR A 64 -9.98 25.93 10.45
N SER A 65 -10.38 27.08 10.99
CA SER A 65 -9.68 27.66 12.14
C SER A 65 -9.85 26.85 13.44
N ILE A 66 -10.87 26.01 13.58
CA ILE A 66 -11.17 25.28 14.83
C ILE A 66 -11.05 23.76 14.72
N LEU A 67 -10.94 23.21 13.52
CA LEU A 67 -10.80 21.77 13.32
C LEU A 67 -9.57 21.22 14.06
N PRO A 68 -9.67 20.02 14.65
CA PRO A 68 -8.47 19.27 15.01
C PRO A 68 -7.78 18.78 13.73
N TYR A 69 -6.45 18.84 13.72
CA TYR A 69 -5.63 18.30 12.64
C TYR A 69 -4.70 17.22 13.15
N VAL A 70 -4.23 16.36 12.25
CA VAL A 70 -3.26 15.30 12.54
C VAL A 70 -1.98 15.59 11.76
N ASP A 71 -0.89 15.83 12.46
CA ASP A 71 0.45 15.78 11.86
C ASP A 71 0.78 14.33 11.58
N THR A 72 0.60 13.90 10.33
CA THR A 72 0.78 12.50 9.92
C THR A 72 2.22 12.02 10.10
N ALA A 73 3.20 12.93 10.06
CA ALA A 73 4.59 12.58 10.34
C ALA A 73 4.79 12.25 11.82
N LEU A 74 4.21 13.04 12.73
CA LEU A 74 4.24 12.79 14.19
C LEU A 74 3.25 11.72 14.66
N ALA A 75 2.17 11.48 13.93
CA ALA A 75 1.17 10.46 14.24
C ALA A 75 1.62 9.06 13.79
N GLY A 76 2.49 8.98 12.78
CA GLY A 76 3.02 7.74 12.23
C GLY A 76 2.08 7.01 11.27
N ASN A 77 0.93 7.62 10.92
CA ASN A 77 -0.02 7.14 9.92
C ASN A 77 -0.76 8.33 9.28
N SER A 78 -1.14 8.19 8.01
CA SER A 78 -1.90 9.18 7.23
C SER A 78 -3.30 8.71 6.86
N ASP A 79 -3.57 7.41 6.90
CA ASP A 79 -4.89 6.88 6.56
C ASP A 79 -5.91 7.19 7.64
N PHE A 80 -7.15 7.33 7.20
CA PHE A 80 -8.32 7.60 8.01
C PHE A 80 -9.49 6.71 7.52
N PHE A 81 -10.70 7.08 7.90
CA PHE A 81 -11.92 6.29 7.71
C PHE A 81 -12.09 5.80 6.26
N HIS A 82 -12.34 4.48 6.11
CA HIS A 82 -12.60 3.81 4.82
C HIS A 82 -11.57 4.14 3.74
N GLY A 83 -10.28 4.13 4.12
CA GLY A 83 -9.16 4.31 3.21
C GLY A 83 -8.93 5.75 2.72
N GLY A 84 -9.75 6.72 3.18
CA GLY A 84 -9.44 8.13 3.05
C GLY A 84 -8.19 8.50 3.86
N GLU A 85 -7.75 9.75 3.78
CA GLU A 85 -6.57 10.26 4.51
C GLU A 85 -6.97 11.42 5.44
N PHE A 86 -6.16 11.67 6.48
CA PHE A 86 -6.31 12.88 7.29
C PHE A 86 -6.07 14.13 6.43
N VAL A 87 -6.89 15.16 6.63
CA VAL A 87 -6.78 16.44 5.92
C VAL A 87 -6.23 17.53 6.86
N ASP A 88 -5.37 18.42 6.35
CA ASP A 88 -4.84 19.57 7.07
C ASP A 88 -4.96 20.88 6.27
N PHE A 89 -6.07 21.59 6.47
CA PHE A 89 -6.35 22.86 5.78
C PHE A 89 -5.52 24.06 6.25
N ARG A 90 -4.51 23.85 7.10
CA ARG A 90 -3.45 24.83 7.37
C ARG A 90 -2.40 24.86 6.26
N ASN A 91 -2.46 23.86 5.38
CA ASN A 91 -1.61 23.71 4.21
C ASN A 91 -2.37 24.15 2.95
N HIS A 92 -1.66 24.86 2.07
CA HIS A 92 -2.24 25.44 0.86
C HIS A 92 -2.80 24.38 -0.10
N ASP A 93 -2.10 23.26 -0.26
CA ASP A 93 -2.47 22.22 -1.23
C ASP A 93 -3.73 21.46 -0.79
N ASP A 94 -3.89 21.20 0.50
CA ASP A 94 -5.07 20.55 1.07
C ASP A 94 -6.33 21.42 0.90
N VAL A 95 -6.18 22.74 0.99
CA VAL A 95 -7.28 23.68 0.72
C VAL A 95 -7.70 23.60 -0.73
N LYS A 96 -6.75 23.56 -1.68
CA LYS A 96 -7.04 23.43 -3.12
C LYS A 96 -7.65 22.07 -3.45
N ARG A 97 -7.04 20.98 -2.99
CA ARG A 97 -7.53 19.62 -3.19
C ARG A 97 -8.92 19.43 -2.58
N GLY A 98 -9.20 20.09 -1.45
CA GLY A 98 -10.51 20.06 -0.82
C GLY A 98 -11.65 20.65 -1.66
N ARG A 99 -11.34 21.36 -2.75
CA ARG A 99 -12.35 21.87 -3.70
C ARG A 99 -12.71 20.85 -4.78
N ASP A 100 -11.84 19.88 -5.05
CA ASP A 100 -12.05 18.76 -5.98
C ASP A 100 -11.70 17.44 -5.26
N PRO A 101 -12.51 17.02 -4.28
CA PRO A 101 -12.19 15.87 -3.42
C PRO A 101 -12.06 14.55 -4.18
N PHE A 102 -12.67 14.43 -5.37
CA PHE A 102 -12.68 13.19 -6.17
C PHE A 102 -11.77 13.24 -7.40
N LEU A 103 -10.99 14.31 -7.58
CA LEU A 103 -10.11 14.52 -8.73
C LEU A 103 -10.85 14.41 -10.08
N VAL A 104 -12.11 14.86 -10.10
CA VAL A 104 -12.94 14.82 -11.32
C VAL A 104 -12.69 16.03 -12.22
N GLY A 105 -11.88 16.99 -11.76
CA GLY A 105 -11.37 18.10 -12.56
C GLY A 105 -12.39 19.22 -12.76
N PRO A 106 -11.98 20.48 -12.58
CA PRO A 106 -12.80 21.62 -12.97
C PRO A 106 -12.60 21.92 -14.46
N TYR A 107 -13.52 21.45 -15.30
CA TYR A 107 -13.56 21.67 -16.75
C TYR A 107 -14.53 22.78 -17.20
N GLY A 108 -15.37 23.29 -16.31
CA GLY A 108 -16.44 24.24 -16.61
C GLY A 108 -16.40 25.49 -15.74
N ASP A 109 -16.88 26.60 -16.29
CA ASP A 109 -16.89 27.92 -15.63
C ASP A 109 -18.12 28.14 -14.75
N ASP A 110 -19.14 27.26 -14.85
CA ASP A 110 -20.36 27.29 -14.07
C ASP A 110 -20.57 26.02 -13.25
N PHE A 111 -21.29 26.15 -12.14
CA PHE A 111 -21.51 25.11 -11.14
C PHE A 111 -22.45 23.98 -11.57
N GLU A 112 -23.10 24.09 -12.73
CA GLU A 112 -24.00 23.09 -13.29
C GLU A 112 -23.42 22.40 -14.53
N ALA A 113 -22.31 22.92 -15.07
CA ALA A 113 -21.58 22.40 -16.21
C ALA A 113 -20.96 21.04 -15.89
N GLU A 114 -20.70 20.25 -16.93
CA GLU A 114 -20.28 18.84 -16.84
C GLU A 114 -19.07 18.62 -15.92
N GLY A 115 -18.11 19.55 -15.96
CA GLY A 115 -17.01 19.63 -15.01
C GLY A 115 -16.98 20.95 -14.26
N GLY A 116 -18.11 21.42 -13.71
CA GLY A 116 -18.19 22.71 -13.02
C GLY A 116 -17.07 22.96 -12.01
N PRO A 117 -16.83 24.23 -11.62
CA PRO A 117 -15.50 24.68 -11.25
C PRO A 117 -14.96 24.04 -9.99
N TYR A 118 -15.78 23.51 -9.07
CA TYR A 118 -15.43 22.75 -7.84
C TYR A 118 -16.72 22.24 -7.15
N ILE A 119 -16.62 21.60 -5.97
CA ILE A 119 -17.77 21.45 -5.04
C ILE A 119 -18.28 22.82 -4.55
N ARG A 120 -19.47 22.91 -3.94
CA ARG A 120 -20.01 24.21 -3.47
C ARG A 120 -19.10 24.90 -2.44
N PRO A 121 -19.05 26.24 -2.34
CA PRO A 121 -18.11 26.94 -1.43
C PRO A 121 -18.41 26.81 0.08
N TRP A 122 -19.62 26.37 0.43
CA TRP A 122 -20.05 26.06 1.80
C TRP A 122 -19.96 24.56 2.13
N VAL A 123 -19.36 23.78 1.23
CA VAL A 123 -19.12 22.34 1.38
C VAL A 123 -17.61 22.11 1.41
N THR A 124 -17.16 21.24 2.31
CA THR A 124 -15.75 20.87 2.45
C THR A 124 -15.58 19.40 2.83
N PRO A 125 -14.53 18.71 2.35
CA PRO A 125 -14.14 17.43 2.90
C PRO A 125 -13.69 17.53 4.36
N LEU A 126 -13.97 16.49 5.14
CA LEU A 126 -13.40 16.24 6.47
C LEU A 126 -12.32 15.15 6.43
N SER A 127 -12.11 14.53 5.27
CA SER A 127 -11.01 13.61 4.96
C SER A 127 -10.54 13.83 3.52
N GLN A 128 -9.31 13.47 3.19
CA GLN A 128 -8.87 13.44 1.79
C GLN A 128 -9.15 12.10 1.15
N LEU A 129 -9.17 12.09 -0.18
CA LEU A 129 -9.21 10.88 -0.98
C LEU A 129 -7.86 10.15 -0.89
N GLY A 130 -7.88 8.91 -0.42
CA GLY A 130 -6.76 7.97 -0.56
C GLY A 130 -6.69 7.39 -1.97
N ASN A 131 -6.22 6.16 -2.12
CA ASN A 131 -6.17 5.52 -3.44
C ASN A 131 -7.51 4.85 -3.80
N HIS A 132 -8.37 5.57 -4.52
CA HIS A 132 -9.70 5.08 -4.93
C HIS A 132 -10.58 4.66 -3.75
N GLN A 133 -10.67 5.52 -2.74
CA GLN A 133 -11.34 5.24 -1.46
C GLN A 133 -12.48 6.22 -1.15
N SER A 134 -12.99 6.16 0.08
CA SER A 134 -14.08 7.03 0.54
C SER A 134 -13.62 8.40 1.03
N VAL A 135 -14.47 9.41 0.82
CA VAL A 135 -14.28 10.78 1.32
C VAL A 135 -15.48 11.18 2.18
N ILE A 136 -15.21 11.75 3.35
CA ILE A 136 -16.23 12.36 4.22
C ILE A 136 -16.41 13.81 3.76
N ILE A 137 -17.61 14.18 3.33
CA ILE A 137 -17.95 15.54 2.88
C ILE A 137 -18.95 16.18 3.85
N TYR A 138 -18.71 17.43 4.23
CA TYR A 138 -19.56 18.20 5.14
C TYR A 138 -20.16 19.45 4.46
N ASP A 139 -21.47 19.64 4.61
CA ASP A 139 -22.20 20.86 4.23
C ASP A 139 -22.47 21.74 5.45
N ALA A 140 -21.91 22.96 5.47
CA ALA A 140 -22.03 23.89 6.59
C ALA A 140 -23.38 24.64 6.66
N ARG A 141 -24.19 24.62 5.60
CA ARG A 141 -25.54 25.21 5.56
C ARG A 141 -26.57 24.23 6.11
N GLU A 142 -26.58 23.03 5.55
CA GLU A 142 -27.55 21.98 5.92
C GLU A 142 -27.12 21.19 7.16
N HIS A 143 -25.84 21.28 7.53
CA HIS A 143 -25.24 20.55 8.65
C HIS A 143 -25.39 19.03 8.47
N ARG A 144 -24.98 18.55 7.30
CA ARG A 144 -25.08 17.16 6.86
C ARG A 144 -23.72 16.64 6.41
N ILE A 145 -23.55 15.32 6.52
CA ILE A 145 -22.37 14.61 6.06
C ILE A 145 -22.75 13.53 5.05
N TRP A 146 -21.92 13.40 4.02
CA TRP A 146 -21.86 12.28 3.09
C TRP A 146 -20.55 11.52 3.34
N ILE A 147 -20.58 10.20 3.15
CA ILE A 147 -19.38 9.36 3.05
C ILE A 147 -19.50 8.66 1.69
N ILE A 148 -18.63 9.00 0.75
CA ILE A 148 -18.79 8.66 -0.67
C ILE A 148 -17.54 7.95 -1.16
N ASP A 149 -17.71 6.81 -1.80
CA ASP A 149 -16.64 6.07 -2.49
C ASP A 149 -16.40 6.58 -3.91
N GLN A 150 -15.13 6.77 -4.29
CA GLN A 150 -14.77 7.30 -5.60
C GLN A 150 -15.12 6.34 -6.76
N GLU A 151 -14.99 5.02 -6.57
CA GLU A 151 -15.24 4.06 -7.65
C GLU A 151 -16.74 3.82 -7.82
N GLY A 152 -17.45 3.67 -6.69
CA GLY A 152 -18.86 3.33 -6.66
C GLY A 152 -19.81 4.51 -6.81
N TRP A 153 -19.35 5.76 -6.62
CA TRP A 153 -20.18 6.97 -6.62
C TRP A 153 -21.45 6.85 -5.77
N SER A 154 -21.35 6.14 -4.65
CA SER A 154 -22.45 5.83 -3.75
C SER A 154 -22.00 5.93 -2.30
N SER A 155 -22.97 5.92 -1.37
CA SER A 155 -22.62 6.05 0.04
C SER A 155 -21.98 4.78 0.61
N THR A 156 -20.84 4.94 1.26
CA THR A 156 -20.19 3.89 2.07
C THR A 156 -20.53 3.98 3.56
N ASP A 157 -21.42 4.89 3.95
CA ASP A 157 -21.88 5.01 5.33
C ASP A 157 -22.60 3.71 5.77
N PRO A 158 -22.08 2.99 6.79
CA PRO A 158 -22.69 1.77 7.29
C PRO A 158 -24.17 1.91 7.68
N ALA A 159 -24.61 3.07 8.14
CA ALA A 159 -26.00 3.32 8.53
C ALA A 159 -26.95 3.56 7.34
N LEU A 160 -26.41 3.74 6.13
CA LEU A 160 -27.17 3.94 4.90
C LEU A 160 -27.09 2.72 3.97
N ARG A 161 -26.59 1.58 4.45
CA ARG A 161 -26.51 0.35 3.66
C ARG A 161 -27.88 -0.05 3.12
N GLY A 162 -27.98 -0.17 1.80
CA GLY A 162 -29.23 -0.55 1.11
C GLY A 162 -30.21 0.60 0.88
N VAL A 163 -29.86 1.83 1.28
CA VAL A 163 -30.60 3.03 0.87
C VAL A 163 -30.18 3.34 -0.58
N PRO A 164 -31.12 3.39 -1.53
CA PRO A 164 -30.78 3.67 -2.93
C PRO A 164 -30.40 5.14 -3.09
N ASP A 165 -29.50 5.39 -4.05
CA ASP A 165 -29.20 6.75 -4.49
C ASP A 165 -30.41 7.38 -5.19
N GLY A 166 -30.53 8.70 -5.03
CA GLY A 166 -31.48 9.51 -5.77
C GLY A 166 -31.07 9.65 -7.24
N GLN A 167 -31.95 10.26 -8.02
CA GLN A 167 -31.63 10.58 -9.41
C GLN A 167 -30.69 11.79 -9.44
N ARG A 168 -29.55 11.66 -10.12
CA ARG A 168 -28.63 12.78 -10.30
C ARG A 168 -29.28 13.87 -11.14
N GLU A 169 -29.29 15.08 -10.61
CA GLU A 169 -29.75 16.28 -11.30
C GLU A 169 -28.53 16.99 -11.91
N GLY A 170 -28.59 17.28 -13.21
CA GLY A 170 -27.51 18.00 -13.92
C GLY A 170 -26.33 17.12 -14.35
N VAL A 171 -25.36 17.77 -15.02
CA VAL A 171 -24.19 17.12 -15.62
C VAL A 171 -22.93 17.28 -14.78
N ASN A 172 -22.91 18.16 -13.77
CA ASN A 172 -21.74 18.44 -12.94
C ASN A 172 -21.26 17.20 -12.17
N ALA A 173 -20.06 16.70 -12.50
CA ALA A 173 -19.41 15.56 -11.85
C ALA A 173 -19.22 15.73 -10.35
N ASN A 174 -19.16 16.97 -9.85
CA ASN A 174 -19.01 17.28 -8.43
C ASN A 174 -20.34 17.33 -7.65
N SER A 175 -21.50 17.14 -8.30
CA SER A 175 -22.79 17.09 -7.61
C SER A 175 -22.93 15.79 -6.83
N ILE A 176 -23.22 15.91 -5.53
CA ILE A 176 -23.32 14.79 -4.58
C ILE A 176 -24.70 14.72 -3.91
N GLU A 177 -25.58 15.66 -4.22
CA GLU A 177 -26.89 15.85 -3.56
C GLU A 177 -27.83 14.65 -3.76
N HIS A 178 -27.64 13.90 -4.84
CA HIS A 178 -28.37 12.68 -5.14
C HIS A 178 -27.93 11.49 -4.27
N ILE A 179 -26.74 11.54 -3.67
CA ILE A 179 -26.23 10.47 -2.80
C ILE A 179 -26.83 10.66 -1.39
N PRO A 180 -27.29 9.60 -0.71
CA PRO A 180 -27.84 9.69 0.64
C PRO A 180 -26.84 10.27 1.64
N SER A 181 -27.35 11.11 2.55
CA SER A 181 -26.59 11.75 3.62
C SER A 181 -27.31 11.67 4.96
N ARG A 182 -26.64 12.05 6.05
CA ARG A 182 -27.22 12.12 7.39
C ARG A 182 -26.81 13.40 8.13
N PRO A 183 -27.50 13.79 9.21
CA PRO A 183 -27.08 14.90 10.06
C PRO A 183 -25.64 14.71 10.56
N ALA A 184 -24.81 15.77 10.48
CA ALA A 184 -23.38 15.68 10.72
C ALA A 184 -23.02 15.11 12.11
N GLY A 185 -23.67 15.61 13.16
CA GLY A 185 -23.48 15.10 14.52
C GLY A 185 -23.85 13.61 14.69
N HIS A 186 -24.78 13.07 13.89
CA HIS A 186 -25.11 11.64 13.93
C HIS A 186 -24.00 10.81 13.29
N VAL A 187 -23.49 11.25 12.12
CA VAL A 187 -22.44 10.54 11.40
C VAL A 187 -21.17 10.45 12.25
N LEU A 188 -20.69 11.58 12.78
CA LEU A 188 -19.42 11.60 13.52
C LEU A 188 -19.51 10.83 14.85
N ARG A 189 -20.64 10.93 15.57
CA ARG A 189 -20.87 10.10 16.76
C ARG A 189 -20.90 8.61 16.43
N ASP A 190 -21.52 8.25 15.32
CA ASP A 190 -21.59 6.86 14.87
C ASP A 190 -20.21 6.33 14.46
N ILE A 191 -19.38 7.11 13.77
CA ILE A 191 -17.98 6.74 13.45
C ILE A 191 -17.20 6.42 14.72
N ASN A 192 -17.27 7.31 15.72
CA ASN A 192 -16.60 7.06 17.01
C ASN A 192 -17.13 5.78 17.69
N ARG A 193 -18.45 5.59 17.69
CA ARG A 193 -19.09 4.38 18.23
C ARG A 193 -18.67 3.13 17.46
N TRP A 194 -18.51 3.19 16.15
CA TRP A 194 -18.07 2.05 15.35
C TRP A 194 -16.66 1.61 15.71
N TYR A 195 -15.73 2.55 15.95
CA TYR A 195 -14.40 2.21 16.48
C TYR A 195 -14.46 1.63 17.89
N LEU A 196 -15.26 2.21 18.79
CA LEU A 196 -15.43 1.70 20.15
C LEU A 196 -16.04 0.28 20.18
N SER A 197 -16.92 -0.04 19.24
CA SER A 197 -17.59 -1.35 19.12
C SER A 197 -16.90 -2.33 18.16
N LEU A 198 -15.82 -1.89 17.50
CA LEU A 198 -15.09 -2.62 16.46
C LEU A 198 -15.95 -3.01 15.24
N ILE A 199 -17.04 -2.28 14.98
CA ILE A 199 -17.77 -2.37 13.70
C ILE A 199 -16.88 -1.88 12.56
N GLU A 200 -16.09 -0.85 12.85
CA GLU A 200 -15.04 -0.33 11.98
C GLU A 200 -13.70 -0.48 12.69
N LEU A 201 -12.66 -0.80 11.92
CA LEU A 201 -11.30 -0.96 12.39
C LEU A 201 -10.42 0.09 11.70
N PRO A 202 -9.43 0.65 12.40
CA PRO A 202 -8.52 1.59 11.78
C PRO A 202 -7.61 0.88 10.77
N GLY A 203 -7.19 1.63 9.75
CA GLY A 203 -6.37 1.12 8.65
C GLY A 203 -7.19 0.83 7.40
N GLY A 204 -6.68 -0.07 6.55
CA GLY A 204 -7.33 -0.44 5.29
C GLY A 204 -7.07 0.50 4.11
N GLY A 205 -6.40 1.64 4.33
CA GLY A 205 -5.83 2.46 3.26
C GLY A 205 -4.42 2.00 2.84
N ASP A 206 -3.85 2.73 1.89
CA ASP A 206 -2.57 2.40 1.27
C ASP A 206 -1.35 2.67 2.17
N ASN A 207 -1.50 3.50 3.19
CA ASN A 207 -0.38 3.95 4.04
C ASN A 207 -0.29 3.22 5.39
N SER A 208 -1.32 2.44 5.76
CA SER A 208 -1.39 1.78 7.07
C SER A 208 -0.53 0.52 7.19
N GLY A 209 0.02 0.00 6.08
CA GLY A 209 0.80 -1.24 6.13
C GLY A 209 -0.05 -2.50 6.42
N LEU A 210 0.54 -3.67 6.22
CA LEU A 210 -0.17 -4.95 6.32
C LEU A 210 -0.51 -5.33 7.76
N GLU A 211 0.21 -4.79 8.75
CA GLU A 211 -0.09 -5.02 10.17
C GLU A 211 -1.45 -4.43 10.60
N TRP A 212 -1.99 -3.50 9.82
CA TRP A 212 -3.31 -2.87 10.01
C TRP A 212 -4.35 -3.37 9.00
N SER A 213 -4.05 -4.47 8.28
CA SER A 213 -4.97 -5.04 7.29
C SER A 213 -5.82 -6.15 7.89
N THR A 214 -7.15 -5.98 7.85
CA THR A 214 -8.13 -7.02 8.24
C THR A 214 -8.11 -8.24 7.33
N ARG A 215 -7.49 -8.16 6.14
CA ARG A 215 -7.25 -9.33 5.27
C ARG A 215 -6.10 -10.20 5.76
N SER A 216 -5.21 -9.64 6.58
CA SER A 216 -3.99 -10.32 7.04
C SER A 216 -4.09 -10.73 8.51
N LEU A 217 -4.76 -9.95 9.35
CA LEU A 217 -4.89 -10.16 10.80
C LEU A 217 -6.35 -10.05 11.26
N ASP A 218 -6.71 -10.82 12.30
CA ASP A 218 -7.97 -10.67 13.02
C ASP A 218 -7.85 -9.58 14.09
N LEU A 219 -7.80 -8.32 13.64
CA LEU A 219 -7.62 -7.17 14.53
C LEU A 219 -8.76 -7.04 15.54
N GLU A 220 -9.99 -7.43 15.18
CA GLU A 220 -11.12 -7.41 16.12
C GLU A 220 -10.85 -8.34 17.30
N ALA A 221 -10.46 -9.59 17.04
CA ALA A 221 -10.14 -10.55 18.09
C ALA A 221 -8.97 -10.08 18.96
N LEU A 222 -7.93 -9.48 18.36
CA LEU A 222 -6.82 -8.89 19.09
C LEU A 222 -7.27 -7.78 20.04
N TYR A 223 -8.05 -6.80 19.56
CA TYR A 223 -8.56 -5.73 20.41
C TYR A 223 -9.39 -6.26 21.59
N ARG A 224 -10.31 -7.20 21.33
CA ARG A 224 -11.15 -7.80 22.38
C ARG A 224 -10.32 -8.56 23.40
N THR A 225 -9.34 -9.36 22.95
CA THR A 225 -8.47 -10.15 23.82
C THR A 225 -7.64 -9.27 24.75
N HIS A 226 -7.26 -8.08 24.27
CA HIS A 226 -6.48 -7.12 25.03
C HIS A 226 -7.31 -6.04 25.74
N GLY A 227 -8.62 -6.27 25.90
CA GLY A 227 -9.47 -5.48 26.80
C GLY A 227 -10.09 -4.21 26.21
N TRP A 228 -10.11 -4.05 24.88
CA TRP A 228 -10.79 -2.93 24.25
C TRP A 228 -12.33 -2.99 24.46
N PRO A 229 -13.02 -1.85 24.72
CA PRO A 229 -12.47 -0.49 24.87
C PRO A 229 -12.10 -0.11 26.32
N ASP A 230 -12.60 -0.81 27.33
CA ASP A 230 -12.61 -0.31 28.71
C ASP A 230 -11.33 -0.57 29.51
N ASN A 231 -10.66 -1.70 29.27
CA ASN A 231 -9.46 -2.13 30.00
C ASN A 231 -8.32 -2.46 29.02
N PHE A 232 -8.12 -1.58 28.04
CA PHE A 232 -7.23 -1.85 26.92
C PHE A 232 -5.75 -1.81 27.29
N ASP A 233 -5.07 -2.96 27.18
CA ASP A 233 -3.61 -3.05 27.25
C ASP A 233 -3.01 -2.88 25.87
N GLY A 234 -2.69 -1.63 25.53
CA GLY A 234 -2.14 -1.30 24.23
C GLY A 234 -0.74 -1.86 23.94
N GLU A 235 0.11 -2.06 24.95
CA GLU A 235 1.45 -2.64 24.71
C GLU A 235 1.34 -4.14 24.45
N ALA A 236 0.50 -4.85 25.24
CA ALA A 236 0.20 -6.24 24.99
C ALA A 236 -0.48 -6.45 23.62
N PHE A 237 -1.37 -5.54 23.22
CA PHE A 237 -1.96 -5.54 21.88
C PHE A 237 -0.93 -5.37 20.76
N GLU A 238 -0.04 -4.37 20.85
CA GLU A 238 1.00 -4.13 19.82
C GLU A 238 1.96 -5.33 19.72
N MET A 239 2.29 -6.00 20.84
CA MET A 239 3.02 -7.27 20.85
C MET A 239 2.22 -8.40 20.19
N ALA A 240 0.94 -8.53 20.57
CA ALA A 240 -0.12 -9.34 19.95
C ALA A 240 -0.04 -9.33 18.41
N GLN A 241 -0.28 -8.14 17.88
CA GLN A 241 -0.28 -7.80 16.46
C GLN A 241 1.05 -8.13 15.80
N ALA A 242 2.19 -7.80 16.42
CA ALA A 242 3.51 -8.11 15.86
C ALA A 242 3.74 -9.62 15.70
N ARG A 243 3.31 -10.43 16.68
CA ARG A 243 3.40 -11.90 16.62
C ARG A 243 2.49 -12.49 15.54
N GLU A 244 1.21 -12.06 15.50
CA GLU A 244 0.28 -12.51 14.47
C GLU A 244 0.73 -12.14 13.05
N TYR A 245 1.21 -10.90 12.87
CA TYR A 245 1.76 -10.48 11.59
C TYR A 245 2.99 -11.30 11.18
N ALA A 246 3.89 -11.60 12.12
CA ALA A 246 5.03 -12.46 11.86
C ALA A 246 4.62 -13.90 11.51
N ALA A 247 3.63 -14.47 12.20
CA ALA A 247 3.08 -15.78 11.87
C ALA A 247 2.45 -15.79 10.46
N TYR A 248 1.66 -14.76 10.12
CA TYR A 248 1.11 -14.57 8.77
C TYR A 248 2.21 -14.48 7.70
N ARG A 249 3.25 -13.66 7.94
CA ARG A 249 4.39 -13.51 7.03
C ARG A 249 5.20 -14.80 6.88
N ALA A 250 5.41 -15.54 7.97
CA ALA A 250 6.09 -16.83 7.96
C ALA A 250 5.31 -17.86 7.14
N LYS A 251 3.99 -17.93 7.33
CA LYS A 251 3.09 -18.77 6.51
C LYS A 251 3.14 -18.37 5.05
N TYR A 252 3.02 -17.08 4.76
CA TYR A 252 3.15 -16.56 3.41
C TYR A 252 4.47 -17.01 2.80
N PHE A 253 5.61 -16.82 3.48
CA PHE A 253 6.90 -17.28 2.97
C PHE A 253 6.92 -18.79 2.71
N ALA A 254 6.46 -19.60 3.66
CA ALA A 254 6.45 -21.06 3.56
C ALA A 254 5.62 -21.57 2.37
N GLU A 255 4.50 -20.92 2.07
CA GLU A 255 3.59 -21.28 0.98
C GLU A 255 4.06 -20.78 -0.41
N ARG A 256 5.20 -20.08 -0.50
CA ARG A 256 5.73 -19.58 -1.78
C ARG A 256 5.86 -20.68 -2.85
N PRO A 257 6.38 -21.89 -2.58
CA PRO A 257 6.47 -22.95 -3.59
C PRO A 257 5.10 -23.33 -4.18
N LEU A 258 4.06 -23.42 -3.35
CA LEU A 258 2.70 -23.73 -3.82
C LEU A 258 2.12 -22.58 -4.64
N ARG A 259 2.37 -21.33 -4.24
CA ARG A 259 1.94 -20.16 -5.03
C ARG A 259 2.64 -20.09 -6.38
N GLU A 260 3.93 -20.42 -6.46
CA GLU A 260 4.67 -20.49 -7.73
C GLU A 260 4.06 -21.55 -8.67
N VAL A 261 3.74 -22.75 -8.16
CA VAL A 261 3.02 -23.78 -8.93
C VAL A 261 1.68 -23.25 -9.48
N ASN A 262 0.89 -22.59 -8.63
CA ASN A 262 -0.40 -22.03 -9.04
C ASN A 262 -0.25 -20.94 -10.11
N THR A 263 0.76 -20.07 -9.98
CA THR A 263 1.08 -19.03 -10.97
C THR A 263 1.41 -19.64 -12.33
N TYR A 264 2.37 -20.57 -12.41
CA TYR A 264 2.77 -21.19 -13.68
C TYR A 264 1.67 -22.06 -14.29
N ARG A 265 0.83 -22.69 -13.46
CA ARG A 265 -0.37 -23.40 -13.91
C ARG A 265 -1.38 -22.42 -14.53
N GLY A 266 -1.60 -21.27 -13.89
CA GLY A 266 -2.45 -20.18 -14.40
C GLY A 266 -1.99 -19.66 -15.76
N TRP A 267 -0.67 -19.62 -16.00
CA TRP A 267 -0.09 -19.18 -17.27
C TRP A 267 -0.12 -20.25 -18.38
N SER A 268 -0.40 -21.52 -18.07
CA SER A 268 -0.44 -22.60 -19.08
C SER A 268 -1.52 -22.37 -20.16
N ARG A 269 -2.71 -21.89 -19.77
CA ARG A 269 -3.80 -21.63 -20.72
C ARG A 269 -3.53 -20.39 -21.60
N PRO A 270 -3.14 -19.22 -21.05
CA PRO A 270 -2.72 -18.07 -21.85
C PRO A 270 -1.60 -18.38 -22.85
N THR A 271 -0.55 -19.07 -22.42
CA THR A 271 0.60 -19.41 -23.30
C THR A 271 0.19 -20.33 -24.45
N LYS A 272 -0.62 -21.37 -24.19
CA LYS A 272 -1.19 -22.23 -25.25
C LYS A 272 -2.08 -21.46 -26.23
N ARG A 273 -2.88 -20.51 -25.73
CA ARG A 273 -3.73 -19.66 -26.57
C ARG A 273 -2.88 -18.77 -27.49
N MET A 274 -1.81 -18.17 -26.96
CA MET A 274 -0.89 -17.34 -27.76
C MET A 274 -0.25 -18.15 -28.89
N VAL A 275 0.27 -19.34 -28.61
CA VAL A 275 0.86 -20.22 -29.63
C VAL A 275 -0.16 -20.54 -30.74
N ARG A 276 -1.40 -20.91 -30.38
CA ARG A 276 -2.45 -21.19 -31.36
C ARG A 276 -2.77 -19.97 -32.23
N MET A 277 -2.93 -18.81 -31.61
CA MET A 277 -3.24 -17.55 -32.30
C MET A 277 -2.14 -17.17 -33.29
N HIS A 278 -0.87 -17.23 -32.89
CA HIS A 278 0.24 -16.89 -33.80
C HIS A 278 0.41 -17.92 -34.91
N ARG A 279 0.15 -19.21 -34.64
CA ARG A 279 0.14 -20.25 -35.67
C ARG A 279 -0.95 -20.01 -36.72
N GLU A 280 -2.13 -19.58 -36.31
CA GLU A 280 -3.19 -19.19 -37.23
C GLU A 280 -2.80 -17.96 -38.07
N LYS A 281 -2.16 -16.96 -37.45
CA LYS A 281 -1.62 -15.79 -38.17
C LYS A 281 -0.60 -16.17 -39.25
N VAL A 282 0.27 -17.15 -38.98
CA VAL A 282 1.20 -17.68 -39.99
C VAL A 282 0.44 -18.29 -41.16
N ASN A 283 -0.64 -19.03 -40.90
CA ASN A 283 -1.41 -19.73 -41.96
C ASN A 283 -2.22 -18.79 -42.86
N ILE A 284 -2.61 -17.60 -42.36
CA ILE A 284 -3.43 -16.63 -43.11
C ILE A 284 -2.63 -15.45 -43.67
N ALA A 285 -1.30 -15.42 -43.44
CA ALA A 285 -0.45 -14.34 -43.91
C ALA A 285 -0.50 -14.22 -45.44
N LEU A 286 -0.65 -12.99 -45.94
CA LEU A 286 -0.80 -12.72 -47.37
C LEU A 286 0.51 -12.25 -48.01
N THR A 287 1.46 -11.78 -47.20
CA THR A 287 2.77 -11.32 -47.64
C THR A 287 3.90 -12.02 -46.90
N THR A 288 5.08 -12.08 -47.52
CA THR A 288 6.30 -12.61 -46.90
C THR A 288 6.59 -11.93 -45.56
N ASP A 289 6.43 -10.62 -45.47
CA ASP A 289 6.70 -9.86 -44.25
C ASP A 289 5.69 -10.16 -43.13
N GLU A 290 4.40 -10.29 -43.46
CA GLU A 290 3.37 -10.73 -42.52
C GLU A 290 3.66 -12.15 -42.00
N GLU A 291 4.06 -13.05 -42.90
CA GLU A 291 4.39 -14.43 -42.55
C GLU A 291 5.57 -14.48 -41.57
N TRP A 292 6.67 -13.79 -41.88
CA TRP A 292 7.86 -13.78 -41.03
C TRP A 292 7.65 -13.04 -39.72
N THR A 293 6.83 -11.98 -39.71
CA THR A 293 6.41 -11.31 -38.47
C THR A 293 5.58 -12.26 -37.59
N ALA A 294 4.64 -12.99 -38.18
CA ALA A 294 3.83 -13.98 -37.45
C ALA A 294 4.67 -15.17 -36.96
N ARG A 295 5.66 -15.62 -37.75
CA ARG A 295 6.63 -16.66 -37.35
C ARG A 295 7.50 -16.20 -36.18
N TYR A 296 7.91 -14.93 -36.16
CA TYR A 296 8.66 -14.37 -35.03
C TYR A 296 7.82 -14.34 -33.74
N ASP A 297 6.59 -13.84 -33.82
CA ASP A 297 5.69 -13.83 -32.67
C ASP A 297 5.35 -15.26 -32.20
N LEU A 298 5.23 -16.21 -33.14
CA LEU A 298 5.07 -17.63 -32.82
C LEU A 298 6.29 -18.19 -32.09
N LEU A 299 7.51 -17.90 -32.54
CA LEU A 299 8.75 -18.29 -31.87
C LEU A 299 8.76 -17.78 -30.42
N LYS A 300 8.44 -16.51 -30.19
CA LYS A 300 8.36 -15.92 -28.84
C LYS A 300 7.32 -16.63 -27.97
N ALA A 301 6.14 -16.90 -28.52
CA ALA A 301 5.08 -17.60 -27.82
C ALA A 301 5.46 -19.05 -27.47
N GLU A 302 6.14 -19.76 -28.38
CA GLU A 302 6.62 -21.12 -28.16
C GLU A 302 7.74 -21.17 -27.12
N LYS A 303 8.69 -20.22 -27.15
CA LYS A 303 9.72 -20.06 -26.11
C LYS A 303 9.09 -19.78 -24.74
N LEU A 304 8.14 -18.85 -24.66
CA LEU A 304 7.45 -18.52 -23.41
C LEU A 304 6.67 -19.72 -22.86
N LYS A 305 5.97 -20.46 -23.73
CA LYS A 305 5.27 -21.69 -23.35
C LYS A 305 6.25 -22.72 -22.79
N LYS A 306 7.35 -23.00 -23.49
CA LYS A 306 8.36 -23.96 -23.05
C LYS A 306 8.97 -23.56 -21.70
N ARG A 307 9.36 -22.30 -21.56
CA ARG A 307 9.86 -21.76 -20.28
C ARG A 307 8.85 -21.95 -19.16
N ASN A 308 7.58 -21.63 -19.40
CA ASN A 308 6.52 -21.85 -18.41
C ASN A 308 6.35 -23.33 -18.03
N GLU A 309 6.47 -24.25 -18.99
CA GLU A 309 6.42 -25.70 -18.73
C GLU A 309 7.63 -26.18 -17.90
N ASP A 310 8.83 -25.70 -18.22
CA ASP A 310 10.05 -25.99 -17.46
C ASP A 310 10.00 -25.41 -16.04
N ASP A 311 9.56 -24.16 -15.90
CA ASP A 311 9.43 -23.47 -14.62
C ASP A 311 8.32 -24.10 -13.77
N LEU A 312 7.20 -24.52 -14.37
CA LEU A 312 6.15 -25.28 -13.67
C LEU A 312 6.69 -26.61 -13.13
N LYS A 313 7.47 -27.35 -13.94
CA LYS A 313 8.07 -28.61 -13.50
C LYS A 313 9.01 -28.39 -12.31
N LYS A 314 9.92 -27.41 -12.41
CA LYS A 314 10.82 -27.05 -11.31
C LYS A 314 10.07 -26.61 -10.06
N ALA A 315 9.05 -25.77 -10.20
CA ALA A 315 8.23 -25.31 -9.09
C ALA A 315 7.50 -26.49 -8.41
N GLN A 316 7.03 -27.47 -9.18
CA GLN A 316 6.40 -28.67 -8.63
C GLN A 316 7.40 -29.53 -7.85
N GLU A 317 8.61 -29.75 -8.39
CA GLU A 317 9.68 -30.48 -7.68
C GLU A 317 10.06 -29.79 -6.35
N VAL A 318 10.14 -28.46 -6.36
CA VAL A 318 10.40 -27.67 -5.14
C VAL A 318 9.23 -27.78 -4.15
N ALA A 319 7.99 -27.67 -4.63
CA ALA A 319 6.79 -27.78 -3.81
C ALA A 319 6.64 -29.17 -3.19
N ASP A 320 6.89 -30.24 -3.93
CA ASP A 320 6.81 -31.62 -3.43
C ASP A 320 7.87 -31.87 -2.36
N ARG A 321 9.05 -31.27 -2.48
CA ARG A 321 10.13 -31.34 -1.49
C ARG A 321 9.85 -30.51 -0.24
N MET A 322 9.36 -29.28 -0.39
CA MET A 322 9.24 -28.30 0.71
C MET A 322 7.86 -28.30 1.38
N CYS A 323 6.82 -28.73 0.67
CA CYS A 323 5.44 -28.77 1.14
C CYS A 323 4.81 -30.15 0.87
N PRO A 324 5.38 -31.24 1.42
CA PRO A 324 4.88 -32.58 1.18
C PRO A 324 3.40 -32.69 1.58
N GLY A 325 2.56 -33.24 0.69
CA GLY A 325 1.12 -33.31 0.91
C GLY A 325 0.39 -31.96 0.91
N GLY A 326 1.04 -30.90 0.40
CA GLY A 326 0.49 -29.54 0.39
C GLY A 326 0.65 -28.79 1.72
N VAL A 327 1.36 -29.37 2.70
CA VAL A 327 1.59 -28.77 4.01
C VAL A 327 3.00 -28.19 4.06
N CYS A 328 3.12 -26.86 4.05
CA CYS A 328 4.42 -26.17 4.04
C CYS A 328 4.98 -25.89 5.44
N GLN A 329 4.15 -25.97 6.48
CA GLN A 329 4.55 -25.76 7.87
C GLN A 329 3.89 -26.82 8.74
N ARG A 330 4.69 -27.50 9.55
CA ARG A 330 4.18 -28.42 10.57
C ARG A 330 3.70 -27.63 11.77
N THR A 331 2.57 -28.02 12.35
CA THR A 331 1.95 -27.30 13.48
C THR A 331 2.90 -27.22 14.67
N GLU A 332 3.65 -28.29 14.94
CA GLU A 332 4.65 -28.36 16.00
C GLU A 332 5.88 -27.47 15.76
N GLU A 333 6.07 -26.93 14.56
CA GLU A 333 7.20 -26.06 14.21
C GLU A 333 6.81 -24.58 14.16
N LEU A 334 5.52 -24.25 14.23
CA LEU A 334 5.02 -22.87 14.15
C LEU A 334 5.72 -21.90 15.12
N PRO A 335 6.03 -22.27 16.38
CA PRO A 335 6.79 -21.39 17.27
C PRO A 335 8.17 -21.00 16.73
N LEU A 336 8.85 -21.94 16.04
CA LEU A 336 10.16 -21.67 15.42
C LEU A 336 10.03 -20.73 14.22
N TRP A 337 8.99 -20.91 13.40
CA TRP A 337 8.71 -20.04 12.25
C TRP A 337 8.38 -18.60 12.68
N GLU A 338 7.56 -18.45 13.71
CA GLU A 338 7.21 -17.15 14.28
C GLU A 338 8.46 -16.46 14.86
N ALA A 339 9.23 -17.16 15.70
CA ALA A 339 10.45 -16.60 16.31
C ALA A 339 11.50 -16.21 15.26
N GLU A 340 11.66 -17.01 14.20
CA GLU A 340 12.57 -16.72 13.09
C GLU A 340 12.15 -15.47 12.31
N MET A 341 10.87 -15.34 11.99
CA MET A 341 10.33 -14.16 11.30
C MET A 341 10.46 -12.91 12.17
N LEU A 342 10.15 -13.01 13.47
CA LEU A 342 10.32 -11.91 14.41
C LEU A 342 11.79 -11.51 14.61
N ARG A 343 12.73 -12.46 14.54
CA ARG A 343 14.16 -12.13 14.57
C ARG A 343 14.55 -11.22 13.41
N ASP A 344 14.13 -11.59 12.19
CA ASP A 344 14.42 -10.83 10.98
C ASP A 344 13.73 -9.46 10.99
N GLU A 345 12.43 -9.42 11.31
CA GLU A 345 11.66 -8.17 11.44
C GLU A 345 12.24 -7.26 12.53
N SER A 346 12.65 -7.81 13.68
CA SER A 346 13.27 -7.03 14.75
C SER A 346 14.62 -6.46 14.33
N LYS A 347 15.43 -7.23 13.60
CA LYS A 347 16.72 -6.75 13.06
C LYS A 347 16.48 -5.61 12.07
N GLY A 348 15.60 -5.81 11.08
CA GLY A 348 15.31 -4.79 10.07
C GLY A 348 14.72 -3.51 10.66
N LYS A 349 13.85 -3.60 11.69
CA LYS A 349 13.31 -2.43 12.38
C LYS A 349 14.38 -1.67 13.18
N LEU A 350 15.32 -2.38 13.81
CA LEU A 350 16.44 -1.76 14.52
C LEU A 350 17.38 -1.02 13.55
N GLU A 351 17.79 -1.69 12.47
CA GLU A 351 18.65 -1.09 11.43
C GLU A 351 17.96 0.14 10.80
N SER A 352 16.64 0.05 10.56
CA SER A 352 15.87 1.18 10.06
C SER A 352 15.85 2.35 11.05
N ALA A 353 15.67 2.10 12.35
CA ALA A 353 15.75 3.15 13.36
C ALA A 353 17.15 3.79 13.38
N GLU A 354 18.21 2.99 13.43
CA GLU A 354 19.59 3.49 13.42
C GLU A 354 19.93 4.33 12.17
N ALA A 355 19.47 3.90 11.00
CA ALA A 355 19.62 4.67 9.77
C ALA A 355 18.96 6.06 9.87
N HIS A 356 17.74 6.14 10.39
CA HIS A 356 17.04 7.42 10.56
C HIS A 356 17.73 8.31 11.59
N ARG A 357 18.28 7.74 12.66
CA ARG A 357 19.12 8.49 13.61
C ARG A 357 20.35 9.08 12.91
N ASN A 358 21.05 8.26 12.13
CA ASN A 358 22.27 8.69 11.44
C ASN A 358 21.96 9.78 10.41
N TRP A 359 20.88 9.65 9.64
CA TRP A 359 20.44 10.70 8.72
C TRP A 359 20.05 11.99 9.45
N ALA A 360 19.38 11.90 10.60
CA ALA A 360 19.04 13.09 11.38
C ALA A 360 20.29 13.87 11.82
N GLU A 361 21.37 13.18 12.18
CA GLU A 361 22.65 13.81 12.51
C GLU A 361 23.38 14.33 11.25
N GLU A 362 23.37 13.59 10.15
CA GLU A 362 24.00 13.99 8.87
C GLU A 362 23.41 15.31 8.33
N PHE A 363 22.10 15.46 8.42
CA PHE A 363 21.39 16.65 7.93
C PHE A 363 21.29 17.79 8.96
N LYS A 364 21.76 17.59 10.19
CA LYS A 364 21.52 18.53 11.31
C LYS A 364 21.93 19.97 11.00
N ASP A 365 23.07 20.15 10.36
CA ASP A 365 23.63 21.46 10.05
C ASP A 365 23.32 21.92 8.62
N SER A 366 23.14 20.98 7.68
CA SER A 366 22.94 21.28 6.25
C SER A 366 21.48 21.50 5.87
N ASP A 367 20.55 20.80 6.52
CA ASP A 367 19.10 20.88 6.27
C ASP A 367 18.32 20.58 7.57
N PRO A 368 18.10 21.59 8.44
CA PRO A 368 17.46 21.40 9.73
C PRO A 368 16.04 20.85 9.68
N GLU A 369 15.27 21.17 8.63
CA GLU A 369 13.90 20.66 8.44
C GLU A 369 13.92 19.18 8.08
N ARG A 370 14.81 18.78 7.17
CA ARG A 370 15.01 17.36 6.86
C ARG A 370 15.55 16.57 8.04
N ALA A 371 16.44 17.16 8.83
CA ALA A 371 16.90 16.57 10.08
C ALA A 371 15.76 16.40 11.09
N ARG A 372 14.84 17.37 11.19
CA ARG A 372 13.64 17.27 12.03
C ARG A 372 12.73 16.14 11.57
N TYR A 373 12.48 16.01 10.28
CA TYR A 373 11.73 14.88 9.72
C TYR A 373 12.35 13.53 10.12
N PHE A 374 13.66 13.37 9.97
CA PHE A 374 14.34 12.12 10.35
C PHE A 374 14.30 11.85 11.85
N ARG A 375 14.34 12.88 12.71
CA ARG A 375 14.16 12.71 14.17
C ARG A 375 12.77 12.19 14.53
N VAL A 376 11.73 12.71 13.87
CA VAL A 376 10.35 12.23 14.06
C VAL A 376 10.22 10.79 13.61
N GLN A 377 10.73 10.46 12.42
CA GLN A 377 10.72 9.09 11.91
C GLN A 377 11.51 8.13 12.81
N HIS A 378 12.68 8.55 13.31
CA HIS A 378 13.48 7.78 14.27
C HIS A 378 12.66 7.39 15.50
N HIS A 379 11.92 8.33 16.09
CA HIS A 379 11.09 8.06 17.27
C HIS A 379 10.05 6.95 17.00
N HIS A 380 9.35 7.01 15.86
CA HIS A 380 8.38 5.97 15.49
C HIS A 380 9.04 4.62 15.22
N LYS A 381 10.16 4.61 14.50
CA LYS A 381 10.90 3.38 14.18
C LYS A 381 11.48 2.74 15.45
N GLU A 382 11.98 3.54 16.38
CA GLU A 382 12.47 3.08 17.68
C GLU A 382 11.36 2.43 18.52
N LYS A 383 10.18 3.06 18.61
CA LYS A 383 9.02 2.48 19.29
C LYS A 383 8.61 1.14 18.66
N LYS A 384 8.46 1.08 17.33
CA LYS A 384 8.13 -0.15 16.60
C LYS A 384 9.21 -1.23 16.77
N ALA A 385 10.49 -0.86 16.79
CA ALA A 385 11.60 -1.79 17.03
C ALA A 385 11.58 -2.35 18.45
N ARG A 386 11.24 -1.52 19.45
CA ARG A 386 11.10 -1.97 20.85
C ARG A 386 10.02 -3.03 21.00
N ILE A 387 8.82 -2.78 20.46
CA ILE A 387 7.70 -3.74 20.49
C ILE A 387 8.10 -5.05 19.78
N CYS A 388 8.69 -4.95 18.59
CA CYS A 388 9.09 -6.12 17.82
C CYS A 388 10.16 -6.96 18.55
N ARG A 389 11.10 -6.31 19.24
CA ARG A 389 12.08 -6.99 20.09
C ARG A 389 11.41 -7.70 21.28
N MET A 390 10.44 -7.07 21.94
CA MET A 390 9.69 -7.71 23.03
C MET A 390 8.89 -8.92 22.54
N ALA A 391 8.23 -8.79 21.38
CA ALA A 391 7.55 -9.90 20.72
C ALA A 391 8.52 -11.04 20.35
N TYR A 392 9.71 -10.72 19.82
CA TYR A 392 10.74 -11.69 19.50
C TYR A 392 11.22 -12.47 20.74
N GLU A 393 11.54 -11.78 21.84
CA GLU A 393 11.98 -12.47 23.05
C GLU A 393 10.88 -13.39 23.63
N ALA A 394 9.61 -12.96 23.57
CA ALA A 394 8.48 -13.80 23.96
C ALA A 394 8.33 -15.03 23.04
N ALA A 395 8.37 -14.84 21.72
CA ALA A 395 8.29 -15.92 20.75
C ALA A 395 9.46 -16.90 20.85
N LYS A 396 10.68 -16.39 21.12
CA LYS A 396 11.88 -17.20 21.36
C LYS A 396 11.74 -18.06 22.61
N ALA A 397 11.20 -17.50 23.70
CA ALA A 397 10.93 -18.26 24.92
C ALA A 397 9.89 -19.37 24.68
N ASP A 398 8.83 -19.07 23.91
CA ASP A 398 7.84 -20.07 23.50
C ASP A 398 8.45 -21.15 22.60
N ALA A 399 9.32 -20.78 21.66
CA ALA A 399 10.02 -21.72 20.79
C ALA A 399 10.92 -22.68 21.60
N GLU A 400 11.68 -22.18 22.57
CA GLU A 400 12.50 -23.05 23.44
C GLU A 400 11.63 -23.99 24.29
N ARG A 401 10.50 -23.49 24.81
CA ARG A 401 9.58 -24.27 25.64
C ARG A 401 8.85 -25.36 24.84
N LEU A 402 8.42 -25.05 23.62
CA LEU A 402 7.59 -25.94 22.78
C LEU A 402 8.42 -26.82 21.85
N CYS A 403 9.63 -26.40 21.50
CA CYS A 403 10.55 -27.09 20.58
C CYS A 403 11.96 -27.23 21.18
N PRO A 404 12.11 -27.86 22.36
CA PRO A 404 13.36 -27.85 23.11
C PRO A 404 14.52 -28.44 22.30
N GLY A 405 15.64 -27.72 22.26
CA GLY A 405 16.85 -28.12 21.55
C GLY A 405 16.77 -28.10 20.02
N LYS A 406 15.66 -27.66 19.42
CA LYS A 406 15.52 -27.49 17.97
C LYS A 406 15.74 -26.04 17.57
N SER A 407 16.55 -25.82 16.54
CA SER A 407 16.63 -24.53 15.84
C SER A 407 15.72 -24.53 14.60
N PHE A 408 15.35 -23.34 14.12
CA PHE A 408 14.60 -23.17 12.86
C PHE A 408 15.25 -23.96 11.72
N ALA A 409 16.56 -23.78 11.50
CA ALA A 409 17.29 -24.48 10.44
C ALA A 409 17.32 -26.01 10.61
N SER A 410 17.41 -26.51 11.84
CA SER A 410 17.37 -27.96 12.08
C SER A 410 15.99 -28.57 11.85
N ALA A 411 14.92 -27.80 12.09
CA ALA A 411 13.55 -28.26 11.95
C ALA A 411 13.07 -28.20 10.48
N THR A 412 13.41 -27.11 9.78
CA THR A 412 12.88 -26.82 8.44
C THR A 412 13.85 -27.12 7.31
N GLY A 413 15.16 -27.24 7.61
CA GLY A 413 16.21 -27.29 6.59
C GLY A 413 16.47 -25.94 5.90
N ILE A 414 15.78 -24.87 6.32
CA ILE A 414 15.93 -23.51 5.79
C ILE A 414 16.89 -22.74 6.68
N LYS A 415 17.92 -22.14 6.10
CA LYS A 415 18.96 -21.44 6.88
C LYS A 415 18.41 -20.22 7.64
N SER A 416 17.64 -19.38 6.95
CA SER A 416 17.08 -18.14 7.49
C SER A 416 15.86 -17.71 6.66
N LEU A 417 14.92 -17.00 7.29
CA LEU A 417 13.83 -16.31 6.58
C LEU A 417 14.19 -14.89 6.12
N GLY A 418 15.37 -14.40 6.52
CA GLY A 418 15.85 -13.06 6.19
C GLY A 418 16.36 -12.91 4.76
N GLN A 419 17.04 -11.80 4.51
CA GLN A 419 17.60 -11.48 3.19
C GLN A 419 18.49 -12.61 2.65
N GLN A 420 18.45 -12.76 1.32
CA GLN A 420 19.30 -13.73 0.63
C GLN A 420 20.76 -13.27 0.72
N ASP A 421 21.62 -14.19 1.13
CA ASP A 421 23.03 -13.90 1.27
C ASP A 421 23.67 -13.45 -0.05
N THR A 422 24.66 -12.58 0.07
CA THR A 422 25.31 -11.92 -1.08
C THR A 422 25.83 -12.94 -2.11
N LYS A 423 26.30 -14.12 -1.68
CA LYS A 423 26.75 -15.18 -2.59
C LYS A 423 25.61 -15.75 -3.45
N THR A 424 24.46 -16.01 -2.85
CA THR A 424 23.25 -16.46 -3.56
C THR A 424 22.81 -15.43 -4.61
N ARG A 425 22.86 -14.14 -4.27
CA ARG A 425 22.56 -13.05 -5.20
C ARG A 425 23.54 -12.98 -6.38
N VAL A 426 24.84 -13.16 -6.12
CA VAL A 426 25.86 -13.23 -7.19
C VAL A 426 25.57 -14.39 -8.15
N GLN A 427 25.24 -15.58 -7.62
CA GLN A 427 24.92 -16.73 -8.45
C GLN A 427 23.68 -16.49 -9.32
N PHE A 428 22.63 -15.91 -8.76
CA PHE A 428 21.43 -15.52 -9.51
C PHE A 428 21.76 -14.61 -10.70
N HIS A 429 22.60 -13.58 -10.48
CA HIS A 429 23.00 -12.68 -11.58
C HIS A 429 23.84 -13.40 -12.64
N ARG A 430 24.71 -14.35 -12.26
CA ARG A 430 25.48 -15.15 -13.23
C ARG A 430 24.58 -16.00 -14.12
N ASP A 431 23.61 -16.69 -13.53
CA ASP A 431 22.69 -17.54 -14.28
C ASP A 431 21.82 -16.70 -15.23
N ALA A 432 21.41 -15.50 -14.80
CA ALA A 432 20.68 -14.55 -15.64
C ALA A 432 21.52 -14.06 -16.82
N VAL A 433 22.80 -13.72 -16.61
CA VAL A 433 23.74 -13.31 -17.68
C VAL A 433 23.87 -14.41 -18.74
N ILE A 434 24.11 -15.66 -18.32
CA ILE A 434 24.23 -16.81 -19.24
C ILE A 434 22.95 -17.00 -20.06
N SER A 435 21.78 -16.88 -19.42
CA SER A 435 20.51 -17.03 -20.11
C SER A 435 20.29 -15.94 -21.17
N ILE A 436 20.56 -14.67 -20.84
CA ILE A 436 20.36 -13.54 -21.76
C ILE A 436 21.33 -13.64 -22.95
N GLU A 437 22.58 -14.03 -22.71
CA GLU A 437 23.57 -14.23 -23.79
C GLU A 437 23.11 -15.29 -24.80
N ARG A 438 22.60 -16.42 -24.31
CA ARG A 438 22.02 -17.46 -25.17
C ARG A 438 20.83 -16.92 -25.97
N ASP A 439 19.92 -16.20 -25.33
CA ASP A 439 18.72 -15.66 -25.98
C ASP A 439 19.09 -14.65 -27.09
N ILE A 440 20.09 -13.80 -26.89
CA ILE A 440 20.62 -12.88 -27.91
C ILE A 440 21.19 -13.67 -29.10
N GLN A 441 21.99 -14.71 -28.83
CA GLN A 441 22.59 -15.51 -29.88
C GLN A 441 21.52 -16.21 -30.73
N GLU A 442 20.52 -16.83 -30.10
CA GLU A 442 19.40 -17.44 -30.80
C GLU A 442 18.58 -16.44 -31.65
N LEU A 443 18.41 -15.20 -31.16
CA LEU A 443 17.74 -14.14 -31.92
C LEU A 443 18.56 -13.72 -33.15
N ARG A 444 19.88 -13.61 -33.03
CA ARG A 444 20.78 -13.28 -34.16
C ARG A 444 20.78 -14.39 -35.21
N GLU A 445 20.83 -15.65 -34.78
CA GLU A 445 20.73 -16.83 -35.67
C GLU A 445 19.38 -16.88 -36.39
N TRP A 446 18.30 -16.48 -35.72
CA TRP A 446 16.98 -16.37 -36.35
C TRP A 446 16.91 -15.20 -37.34
N ALA A 447 17.44 -14.03 -36.96
CA ALA A 447 17.48 -12.85 -37.82
C ALA A 447 18.25 -13.10 -39.13
N ALA A 448 19.29 -13.92 -39.09
CA ALA A 448 20.08 -14.29 -40.28
C ALA A 448 19.29 -15.09 -41.33
N GLN A 449 18.12 -15.64 -40.98
CA GLN A 449 17.25 -16.41 -41.88
C GLN A 449 16.16 -15.57 -42.55
N LEU A 450 16.06 -14.27 -42.21
CA LEU A 450 15.02 -13.39 -42.73
C LEU A 450 15.24 -13.06 -44.21
N PRO A 451 14.21 -13.20 -45.06
CA PRO A 451 14.28 -12.72 -46.44
C PRO A 451 14.34 -11.19 -46.49
N GLU A 452 14.75 -10.63 -47.64
CA GLU A 452 14.90 -9.18 -47.81
C GLU A 452 13.56 -8.44 -47.69
N GLU A 453 12.46 -9.09 -48.09
CA GLU A 453 11.13 -8.54 -48.08
C GLU A 453 10.51 -8.46 -46.67
N ALA A 454 11.08 -9.16 -45.67
CA ALA A 454 10.55 -9.23 -44.31
C ALA A 454 11.04 -8.08 -43.40
N MET A 455 10.78 -6.85 -43.82
CA MET A 455 11.27 -5.63 -43.17
C MET A 455 10.72 -5.42 -41.74
N ASN A 456 9.42 -5.66 -41.50
CA ASN A 456 8.83 -5.50 -40.17
C ASN A 456 9.33 -6.56 -39.20
N ALA A 457 9.50 -7.80 -39.67
CA ALA A 457 10.07 -8.87 -38.87
C ALA A 457 11.51 -8.52 -38.44
N ARG A 458 12.32 -8.01 -39.39
CA ARG A 458 13.70 -7.57 -39.14
C ARG A 458 13.77 -6.46 -38.09
N GLU A 459 12.95 -5.43 -38.23
CA GLU A 459 12.92 -4.32 -37.28
C GLU A 459 12.56 -4.79 -35.86
N ARG A 460 11.57 -5.69 -35.73
CA ARG A 460 11.15 -6.24 -34.44
C ARG A 460 12.25 -7.05 -33.77
N VAL A 461 12.93 -7.92 -34.52
CA VAL A 461 14.00 -8.76 -33.96
C VAL A 461 15.18 -7.91 -33.52
N GLU A 462 15.58 -6.93 -34.33
CA GLU A 462 16.65 -6.00 -34.00
C GLU A 462 16.32 -5.20 -32.73
N ARG A 463 15.08 -4.71 -32.61
CA ARG A 463 14.62 -4.02 -31.40
C ARG A 463 14.70 -4.92 -30.17
N ASP A 464 14.30 -6.18 -30.28
CA ASP A 464 14.36 -7.14 -29.17
C ASP A 464 15.80 -7.50 -28.80
N ILE A 465 16.72 -7.63 -29.78
CA ILE A 465 18.16 -7.80 -29.53
C ILE A 465 18.70 -6.62 -28.73
N GLN A 466 18.40 -5.38 -29.13
CA GLN A 466 18.84 -4.19 -28.42
C GLN A 466 18.29 -4.11 -26.98
N VAL A 467 17.03 -4.50 -26.78
CA VAL A 467 16.44 -4.60 -25.43
C VAL A 467 17.20 -5.62 -24.57
N GLN A 468 17.51 -6.80 -25.12
CA GLN A 468 18.24 -7.84 -24.41
C GLN A 468 19.70 -7.44 -24.13
N GLU A 469 20.37 -6.74 -25.05
CA GLU A 469 21.73 -6.22 -24.83
C GLU A 469 21.78 -5.18 -23.71
N ARG A 470 20.77 -4.32 -23.60
CA ARG A 470 20.62 -3.41 -22.46
C ARG A 470 20.45 -4.19 -21.15
N ALA A 471 19.53 -5.15 -21.13
CA ALA A 471 19.31 -6.00 -19.95
C ALA A 471 20.59 -6.77 -19.54
N LEU A 472 21.36 -7.27 -20.51
CA LEU A 472 22.64 -7.93 -20.26
C LEU A 472 23.66 -6.99 -19.62
N LYS A 473 23.75 -5.74 -20.09
CA LYS A 473 24.63 -4.72 -19.52
C LYS A 473 24.26 -4.43 -18.06
N ASP A 474 22.97 -4.27 -17.78
CA ASP A 474 22.47 -4.00 -16.44
C ASP A 474 22.71 -5.18 -15.49
N MET A 475 22.44 -6.40 -15.94
CA MET A 475 22.71 -7.62 -15.15
C MET A 475 24.20 -7.80 -14.85
N ARG A 476 25.09 -7.56 -15.83
CA ARG A 476 26.54 -7.58 -15.61
C ARG A 476 26.99 -6.48 -14.63
N HIS A 477 26.36 -5.31 -14.66
CA HIS A 477 26.64 -4.26 -13.68
C HIS A 477 26.22 -4.69 -12.27
N MET A 478 25.01 -5.21 -12.10
CA MET A 478 24.52 -5.73 -10.82
C MET A 478 25.39 -6.87 -10.29
N GLN A 479 25.80 -7.80 -11.16
CA GLN A 479 26.73 -8.87 -10.83
C GLN A 479 28.05 -8.31 -10.25
N LYS A 480 28.69 -7.38 -10.97
CA LYS A 480 29.96 -6.78 -10.53
C LYS A 480 29.82 -6.03 -9.20
N THR A 481 28.71 -5.32 -9.01
CA THR A 481 28.43 -4.61 -7.75
C THR A 481 28.26 -5.60 -6.59
N ALA A 482 27.52 -6.69 -6.81
CA ALA A 482 27.37 -7.74 -5.80
C ALA A 482 28.68 -8.48 -5.50
N GLU A 483 29.51 -8.75 -6.51
CA GLU A 483 30.84 -9.36 -6.35
C GLU A 483 31.79 -8.44 -5.57
N ARG A 484 31.85 -7.14 -5.90
CA ARG A 484 32.62 -6.16 -5.13
C ARG A 484 32.14 -6.04 -3.70
N TRP A 485 30.84 -6.17 -3.47
CA TRP A 485 30.29 -6.14 -2.12
C TRP A 485 30.73 -7.37 -1.32
N LEU A 486 30.63 -8.55 -1.93
CA LEU A 486 31.10 -9.81 -1.37
C LEU A 486 32.60 -9.76 -1.03
N GLU A 487 33.42 -9.16 -1.89
CA GLU A 487 34.86 -8.98 -1.66
C GLU A 487 35.15 -8.03 -0.48
N LYS A 488 34.42 -6.91 -0.40
CA LYS A 488 34.67 -5.91 0.63
C LYS A 488 34.21 -6.33 2.01
N GLN A 489 33.03 -6.95 2.10
CA GLN A 489 32.35 -7.17 3.39
C GLN A 489 31.91 -8.60 3.64
N GLY A 490 32.41 -9.51 2.81
CA GLY A 490 32.16 -10.94 2.98
C GLY A 490 30.72 -11.30 2.67
N ASN A 491 30.36 -12.53 3.02
CA ASN A 491 29.01 -13.01 2.82
C ASN A 491 28.10 -12.47 3.92
N THR A 492 27.42 -11.37 3.62
CA THR A 492 26.37 -10.81 4.47
C THR A 492 25.02 -11.38 4.07
N GLU A 493 24.17 -11.63 5.08
CA GLU A 493 22.74 -11.95 4.92
C GLU A 493 21.96 -10.72 4.50
#